data_AF-A0AA37R037-F1
#
_entry.id   AF-A0AA37R037-F1
#
_cell.length_a   1.000
_cell.length_b   1.000
_cell.length_c   1.000
_cell.angle_alpha   90.00
_cell.angle_beta   90.00
_cell.angle_gamma   90.00
#
_symmetry.space_group_name_H-M   'P 1'
#
loop_
_entity.id
_entity.type
_entity.pdbx_description
1 polymer ?
#
loop_
_entity_poly.entity_id
_entity_poly.type
_entity_poly.pdbx_seq_one_letter_code
_entity_poly.pdbx_strand_id
1 'polypeptide(L)'
;MRASEHELAEFLRHDPASIFVLCRGSRLLGGIAFLYLNCEGLDALLLDDFNLNNPPRGFLARPDEEPAAIYVWALVAQGRGALGLGNVAEVLRGPRYRAADYYAQPSSDEGRAFLSALGFTPRASFQPDLWWYQRPWNRLPEMTAPPIQSTTHFDKGSLADVRQ
;
A
#
# COMPACT_ATOMS: atom_id res chain seq x y z
N MET A 1 -11.87 -7.96 -9.55
CA MET A 1 -10.62 -8.12 -10.33
C MET A 1 -10.42 -9.60 -10.63
N ARG A 2 -10.13 -9.97 -11.89
CA ARG A 2 -9.73 -11.34 -12.28
C ARG A 2 -8.54 -11.20 -13.22
N ALA A 3 -7.35 -11.49 -12.73
CA ALA A 3 -6.18 -11.68 -13.59
C ALA A 3 -6.31 -13.04 -14.31
N SER A 4 -5.99 -13.07 -15.60
CA SER A 4 -5.94 -14.30 -16.39
C SER A 4 -4.75 -15.18 -15.96
N GLU A 5 -4.83 -16.48 -16.25
CA GLU A 5 -3.74 -17.43 -15.96
C GLU A 5 -2.42 -17.03 -16.65
N HIS A 6 -2.52 -16.53 -17.89
CA HIS A 6 -1.35 -16.05 -18.64
C HIS A 6 -0.68 -14.88 -17.93
N GLU A 7 -1.46 -13.90 -17.46
CA GLU A 7 -0.95 -12.76 -16.71
C GLU A 7 -0.30 -13.20 -15.40
N LEU A 8 -0.93 -14.09 -14.63
CA LEU A 8 -0.31 -14.66 -13.42
C LEU A 8 1.05 -15.32 -13.72
N ALA A 9 1.13 -16.12 -14.79
CA ALA A 9 2.37 -16.78 -15.19
C ALA A 9 3.45 -15.77 -15.60
N GLU A 10 3.08 -14.65 -16.22
CA GLU A 10 4.02 -13.57 -16.53
C GLU A 10 4.58 -12.91 -15.27
N PHE A 11 3.70 -12.59 -14.30
CA PHE A 11 4.11 -11.98 -13.03
C PHE A 11 5.02 -12.91 -12.22
N LEU A 12 4.71 -14.22 -12.20
CA LEU A 12 5.58 -15.24 -11.62
C LEU A 12 6.94 -15.32 -12.29
N ARG A 13 7.01 -15.16 -13.63
CA ARG A 13 8.29 -15.13 -14.35
C ARG A 13 9.09 -13.86 -14.03
N HIS A 14 8.41 -12.73 -13.89
CA HIS A 14 9.05 -11.46 -13.53
C HIS A 14 9.63 -11.52 -12.11
N ASP A 15 8.83 -11.99 -11.16
CA ASP A 15 9.25 -12.18 -9.78
C ASP A 15 8.57 -13.42 -9.17
N PRO A 16 9.31 -14.54 -8.96
CA PRO A 16 8.75 -15.75 -8.37
C PRO A 16 8.23 -15.57 -6.95
N ALA A 17 8.67 -14.53 -6.23
CA ALA A 17 8.20 -14.21 -4.89
C ALA A 17 6.91 -13.37 -4.88
N SER A 18 6.34 -13.03 -6.04
CA SER A 18 5.13 -12.20 -6.14
C SER A 18 3.83 -12.95 -5.82
N ILE A 19 3.80 -14.29 -5.87
CA ILE A 19 2.59 -15.08 -5.62
C ILE A 19 2.87 -16.15 -4.56
N PHE A 20 2.04 -16.17 -3.52
CA PHE A 20 2.08 -17.14 -2.45
C PHE A 20 0.83 -18.00 -2.47
N VAL A 21 1.03 -19.31 -2.34
CA VAL A 21 -0.03 -20.29 -2.26
C VAL A 21 -0.27 -20.67 -0.80
N LEU A 22 -1.53 -20.64 -0.37
CA LEU A 22 -1.92 -21.00 0.99
C LEU A 22 -2.42 -22.44 1.00
N CYS A 23 -1.67 -23.34 1.63
CA CYS A 23 -1.97 -24.77 1.69
C CYS A 23 -2.12 -25.27 3.13
N ARG A 24 -2.92 -26.33 3.32
CA ARG A 24 -2.93 -27.16 4.53
C ARG A 24 -2.71 -28.62 4.12
N GLY A 25 -1.51 -29.13 4.35
CA GLY A 25 -1.08 -30.39 3.74
C GLY A 25 -1.10 -30.26 2.21
N SER A 26 -1.75 -31.19 1.52
CA SER A 26 -1.93 -31.15 0.06
C SER A 26 -3.12 -30.31 -0.42
N ARG A 27 -3.94 -29.77 0.50
CA ARG A 27 -5.15 -29.01 0.13
C ARG A 27 -4.83 -27.53 -0.08
N LEU A 28 -5.14 -27.02 -1.27
CA LEU A 28 -5.15 -25.60 -1.58
C LEU A 28 -6.30 -24.90 -0.84
N LEU A 29 -5.97 -23.88 -0.05
CA LEU A 29 -6.91 -23.06 0.72
C LEU A 29 -7.06 -21.64 0.17
N GLY A 30 -6.18 -21.24 -0.74
CA GLY A 30 -6.17 -19.90 -1.30
C GLY A 30 -4.82 -19.48 -1.83
N GLY A 31 -4.69 -18.19 -2.11
CA GLY A 31 -3.47 -17.56 -2.56
C GLY A 31 -3.53 -16.05 -2.40
N ILE A 32 -2.35 -15.45 -2.39
CA ILE A 32 -2.16 -14.01 -2.42
C ILE A 32 -1.13 -13.66 -3.48
N ALA A 33 -1.43 -12.65 -4.29
CA ALA A 33 -0.54 -12.12 -5.31
C ALA A 33 -0.26 -10.64 -5.01
N PHE A 34 0.99 -10.24 -5.21
CA PHE A 34 1.46 -8.88 -5.01
C PHE A 34 1.99 -8.28 -6.31
N LEU A 35 1.77 -6.98 -6.48
CA LEU A 35 2.60 -6.16 -7.36
C LEU A 35 3.61 -5.44 -6.47
N TYR A 36 4.88 -5.74 -6.67
CA TYR A 36 5.97 -4.97 -6.07
C TYR A 36 6.20 -3.76 -6.96
N LEU A 37 5.81 -2.58 -6.50
CA LEU A 37 5.88 -1.35 -7.27
C LEU A 37 7.20 -0.64 -6.99
N ASN A 38 7.84 -0.12 -8.02
CA ASN A 38 8.93 0.85 -7.86
C ASN A 38 8.36 2.24 -7.55
N CYS A 39 9.21 3.27 -7.44
CA CYS A 39 8.77 4.63 -7.12
C CYS A 39 7.76 5.17 -8.14
N GLU A 40 8.04 5.03 -9.44
CA GLU A 40 7.14 5.48 -10.51
C GLU A 40 5.79 4.74 -10.45
N GLY A 41 5.81 3.45 -10.14
CA GLY A 41 4.60 2.65 -9.97
C GLY A 41 3.77 3.04 -8.75
N LEU A 42 4.41 3.43 -7.65
CA LEU A 42 3.69 3.96 -6.49
C LEU A 42 3.06 5.32 -6.81
N ASP A 43 3.79 6.23 -7.45
CA ASP A 43 3.24 7.51 -7.87
C ASP A 43 2.04 7.31 -8.81
N ALA A 44 2.19 6.45 -9.82
CA ALA A 44 1.13 6.14 -10.75
C ALA A 44 -0.08 5.46 -10.09
N LEU A 45 0.13 4.63 -9.05
CA LEU A 45 -0.94 4.06 -8.23
C LEU A 45 -1.68 5.17 -7.47
N LEU A 46 -0.98 6.13 -6.88
CA LEU A 46 -1.63 7.20 -6.12
C LEU A 46 -2.40 8.17 -7.03
N LEU A 47 -1.96 8.31 -8.28
CA LEU A 47 -2.52 9.20 -9.31
C LEU A 47 -3.59 8.55 -10.19
N ASP A 48 -3.86 7.24 -10.06
CA ASP A 48 -4.76 6.45 -10.94
C ASP A 48 -4.29 6.45 -12.42
N ASP A 49 -2.96 6.48 -12.63
CA ASP A 49 -2.35 6.62 -13.96
C ASP A 49 -2.13 5.28 -14.69
N PHE A 50 -2.56 4.15 -14.11
CA PHE A 50 -2.55 2.87 -14.82
C PHE A 50 -3.66 1.91 -14.42
N ASN A 51 -4.00 1.03 -15.36
CA ASN A 51 -4.97 -0.02 -15.11
C ASN A 51 -4.36 -1.13 -14.25
N LEU A 52 -4.78 -1.24 -13.00
CA LEU A 52 -4.35 -2.30 -12.09
C LEU A 52 -4.64 -3.72 -12.60
N ASN A 53 -5.61 -3.91 -13.51
CA ASN A 53 -5.86 -5.22 -14.13
C ASN A 53 -4.78 -5.62 -15.12
N ASN A 54 -4.04 -4.67 -15.69
CA ASN A 54 -2.90 -4.92 -16.56
C ASN A 54 -1.75 -3.93 -16.26
N PRO A 55 -1.04 -4.12 -15.13
CA PRO A 55 0.03 -3.22 -14.70
C PRO A 55 1.18 -3.20 -15.72
N PRO A 56 1.57 -2.02 -16.24
CA PRO A 56 2.78 -1.88 -17.04
C PRO A 56 4.01 -2.37 -16.29
N ARG A 57 4.88 -3.14 -16.97
CA ARG A 57 6.09 -3.71 -16.35
C ARG A 57 7.07 -2.66 -15.84
N GLY A 58 7.10 -1.48 -16.46
CA GLY A 58 7.94 -0.36 -16.04
C GLY A 58 7.61 0.17 -14.64
N PHE A 59 6.41 -0.12 -14.11
CA PHE A 59 6.00 0.25 -12.76
C PHE A 59 6.28 -0.82 -11.70
N LEU A 60 6.78 -1.99 -12.13
CA LEU A 60 7.15 -3.06 -11.22
C LEU A 60 8.63 -2.91 -10.84
N ALA A 61 8.91 -3.07 -9.55
CA ALA A 61 10.27 -3.22 -9.07
C ALA A 61 10.90 -4.48 -9.69
N ARG A 62 12.20 -4.40 -9.95
CA ARG A 62 12.98 -5.58 -10.35
C ARG A 62 13.15 -6.57 -9.19
N PRO A 63 13.46 -7.85 -9.45
CA PRO A 63 13.74 -8.84 -8.41
C PRO A 63 14.88 -8.47 -7.44
N ASP A 64 15.83 -7.67 -7.91
CA ASP A 64 16.99 -7.18 -7.16
C ASP A 64 16.80 -5.77 -6.57
N GLU A 65 15.61 -5.19 -6.72
CA GLU A 65 15.26 -3.85 -6.26
C GLU A 65 14.36 -3.91 -5.02
N GLU A 66 14.55 -2.95 -4.10
CA GLU A 66 13.63 -2.72 -2.99
C GLU A 66 12.38 -2.01 -3.53
N PRO A 67 11.17 -2.61 -3.44
CA PRO A 67 9.98 -1.91 -3.89
C PRO A 67 9.67 -0.70 -3.00
N ALA A 68 9.09 0.33 -3.62
CA ALA A 68 8.51 1.47 -2.91
C ALA A 68 7.17 1.10 -2.25
N ALA A 69 6.43 0.15 -2.84
CA ALA A 69 5.15 -0.30 -2.32
C ALA A 69 4.85 -1.77 -2.64
N ILE A 70 4.06 -2.40 -1.77
CA ILE A 70 3.52 -3.75 -1.98
C ILE A 70 2.02 -3.61 -2.21
N TYR A 71 1.57 -3.72 -3.46
CA TYR A 71 0.14 -3.72 -3.77
C TYR A 71 -0.43 -5.14 -3.71
N VAL A 72 -1.45 -5.38 -2.88
CA VAL A 72 -2.18 -6.64 -2.79
C VAL A 72 -3.09 -6.76 -4.00
N TRP A 73 -2.60 -7.46 -5.02
CA TRP A 73 -3.27 -7.57 -6.32
C TRP A 73 -4.45 -8.50 -6.30
N ALA A 74 -4.28 -9.64 -5.65
CA ALA A 74 -5.35 -10.61 -5.47
C ALA A 74 -5.17 -11.29 -4.13
N LEU A 75 -6.27 -11.47 -3.40
CA LEU A 75 -6.31 -12.28 -2.21
C LEU A 75 -7.57 -13.14 -2.24
N VAL A 76 -7.38 -14.44 -2.22
CA VAL A 76 -8.46 -15.41 -2.04
C VAL A 76 -8.05 -16.30 -0.89
N ALA A 77 -8.79 -16.26 0.21
CA ALA A 77 -8.57 -17.13 1.35
C ALA A 77 -9.91 -17.71 1.82
N GLN A 78 -9.98 -19.03 1.98
CA GLN A 78 -11.17 -19.70 2.51
C GLN A 78 -10.99 -20.06 3.99
N GLY A 79 -11.97 -19.69 4.83
CA GLY A 79 -12.02 -20.08 6.24
C GLY A 79 -10.74 -19.75 7.00
N ARG A 80 -10.02 -20.78 7.48
CA ARG A 80 -8.73 -20.62 8.19
C ARG A 80 -7.55 -20.19 7.30
N GLY A 81 -7.77 -19.92 6.00
CA GLY A 81 -6.74 -19.44 5.08
C GLY A 81 -6.04 -18.16 5.56
N ALA A 82 -6.72 -17.32 6.34
CA ALA A 82 -6.12 -16.13 6.97
C ALA A 82 -4.91 -16.45 7.88
N LEU A 83 -4.81 -17.65 8.45
CA LEU A 83 -3.64 -18.07 9.23
C LEU A 83 -2.35 -18.11 8.39
N GLY A 84 -2.47 -18.38 7.09
CA GLY A 84 -1.33 -18.42 6.17
C GLY A 84 -0.75 -17.03 5.88
N LEU A 85 -1.50 -15.96 6.15
CA LEU A 85 -1.03 -14.59 5.94
C LEU A 85 0.10 -14.21 6.91
N GLY A 86 0.18 -14.84 8.09
CA GLY A 86 1.30 -14.65 9.00
C GLY A 86 2.63 -15.08 8.38
N ASN A 87 2.66 -16.24 7.71
CA ASN A 87 3.86 -16.72 7.03
C ASN A 87 4.28 -15.80 5.88
N VAL A 88 3.30 -15.30 5.12
CA VAL A 88 3.55 -14.33 4.05
C VAL A 88 4.11 -13.03 4.63
N ALA A 89 3.52 -12.53 5.72
CA ALA A 89 4.00 -11.33 6.39
C ALA A 89 5.45 -11.48 6.88
N GLU A 90 5.83 -12.65 7.42
CA GLU A 90 7.21 -12.95 7.83
C GLU A 90 8.19 -12.93 6.65
N VAL A 91 7.83 -13.51 5.49
CA VAL A 91 8.67 -13.41 4.28
C VAL A 91 8.86 -11.94 3.89
N LEU A 92 7.79 -11.15 3.94
CA LEU A 92 7.81 -9.74 3.60
C LEU A 92 8.46 -8.87 4.69
N ARG A 93 8.99 -9.43 5.77
CA ARG A 93 9.91 -8.73 6.69
C ARG A 93 11.36 -8.76 6.22
N GLY A 94 11.67 -9.54 5.19
CA GLY A 94 13.02 -9.64 4.63
C GLY A 94 13.55 -8.29 4.14
N PRO A 95 14.89 -8.13 4.04
CA PRO A 95 15.54 -6.85 3.75
C PRO A 95 14.95 -6.12 2.55
N ARG A 96 14.73 -6.86 1.45
CA ARG A 96 14.16 -6.33 0.20
C ARG A 96 12.86 -5.56 0.40
N TYR A 97 11.96 -6.06 1.24
CA TYR A 97 10.59 -5.54 1.36
C TYR A 97 10.41 -4.61 2.56
N ARG A 98 11.48 -4.37 3.32
CA ARG A 98 11.39 -3.78 4.65
C ARG A 98 10.85 -2.36 4.63
N ALA A 99 11.27 -1.55 3.65
CA ALA A 99 10.90 -0.15 3.49
C ALA A 99 9.48 0.04 2.92
N ALA A 100 8.94 -0.96 2.22
CA ALA A 100 7.66 -0.86 1.54
C ALA A 100 6.48 -1.03 2.51
N ASP A 101 5.45 -0.19 2.34
CA ASP A 101 4.13 -0.36 2.94
C ASP A 101 3.17 -1.10 1.99
N TYR A 102 2.03 -1.53 2.54
CA TYR A 102 1.02 -2.25 1.77
C TYR A 102 -0.08 -1.34 1.27
N TYR A 103 -0.54 -1.61 0.06
CA TYR A 103 -1.70 -0.99 -0.57
C TYR A 103 -2.66 -2.04 -1.09
N ALA A 104 -3.95 -1.76 -1.10
CA ALA A 104 -4.96 -2.67 -1.62
C ALA A 104 -6.21 -1.91 -2.06
N GLN A 105 -6.96 -2.45 -3.01
CA GLN A 105 -8.28 -1.98 -3.36
C GLN A 105 -9.31 -3.09 -3.08
N PRO A 106 -10.14 -2.99 -2.03
CA PRO A 106 -11.14 -3.99 -1.74
C PRO A 106 -12.22 -4.02 -2.83
N SER A 107 -12.68 -5.21 -3.19
CA SER A 107 -13.71 -5.39 -4.23
C SER A 107 -15.11 -5.66 -3.68
N SER A 108 -15.29 -5.73 -2.36
CA SER A 108 -16.58 -5.96 -1.69
C SER A 108 -16.57 -5.41 -0.26
N ASP A 109 -17.75 -5.34 0.37
CA ASP A 109 -17.88 -4.93 1.78
C ASP A 109 -17.21 -5.92 2.74
N GLU A 110 -17.28 -7.23 2.45
CA GLU A 110 -16.54 -8.24 3.20
C GLU A 110 -15.03 -8.04 3.05
N GLY A 111 -14.58 -7.68 1.85
CA GLY A 111 -13.19 -7.31 1.58
C GLY A 111 -12.74 -6.09 2.39
N ARG A 112 -13.58 -5.04 2.45
CA ARG A 112 -13.33 -3.86 3.29
C ARG A 112 -13.22 -4.23 4.76
N ALA A 113 -14.20 -4.96 5.30
CA ALA A 113 -14.20 -5.40 6.69
C ALA A 113 -12.98 -6.27 7.01
N PHE A 114 -12.59 -7.14 6.07
CA PHE A 114 -11.40 -7.97 6.19
C PHE A 114 -10.11 -7.13 6.22
N LEU A 115 -9.93 -6.18 5.31
CA LEU A 115 -8.77 -5.28 5.29
C LEU A 115 -8.72 -4.39 6.53
N SER A 116 -9.87 -3.85 6.99
CA SER A 116 -9.97 -3.12 8.26
C SER A 116 -9.49 -3.96 9.44
N ALA A 117 -9.90 -5.24 9.52
CA ALA A 117 -9.48 -6.15 10.58
C ALA A 117 -7.97 -6.44 10.54
N LEU A 118 -7.33 -6.33 9.38
CA LEU A 118 -5.87 -6.40 9.22
C LEU A 118 -5.15 -5.07 9.53
N GLY A 119 -5.90 -4.00 9.79
CA GLY A 119 -5.39 -2.68 10.14
C GLY A 119 -5.14 -1.76 8.95
N PHE A 120 -5.59 -2.13 7.74
CA PHE A 120 -5.61 -1.19 6.63
C PHE A 120 -6.64 -0.09 6.90
N THR A 121 -6.33 1.12 6.42
CA THR A 121 -7.22 2.27 6.48
C THR A 121 -7.43 2.86 5.09
N PRO A 122 -8.58 3.50 4.83
CA PRO A 122 -8.77 4.26 3.59
C PRO A 122 -7.70 5.35 3.46
N ARG A 123 -7.17 5.51 2.26
CA ARG A 123 -6.18 6.54 1.92
C ARG A 123 -6.76 7.47 0.86
N ALA A 124 -6.60 8.77 1.08
CA ALA A 124 -6.91 9.75 0.05
C ALA A 124 -5.90 9.60 -1.11
N SER A 125 -6.42 9.36 -2.31
CA SER A 125 -5.69 9.23 -3.58
C SER A 125 -6.64 9.48 -4.74
N PHE A 126 -6.11 9.61 -5.95
CA PHE A 126 -6.93 9.61 -7.16
C PHE A 126 -7.45 8.20 -7.48
N GLN A 127 -6.68 7.17 -7.13
CA GLN A 127 -7.15 5.79 -7.23
C GLN A 127 -8.36 5.57 -6.31
N PRO A 128 -9.50 5.12 -6.85
CA PRO A 128 -10.73 4.97 -6.07
C PRO A 128 -10.62 3.85 -5.05
N ASP A 129 -11.12 4.11 -3.83
CA ASP A 129 -11.17 3.15 -2.72
C ASP A 129 -9.81 2.48 -2.45
N LEU A 130 -8.73 3.27 -2.46
CA LEU A 130 -7.39 2.78 -2.11
C LEU A 130 -7.23 2.70 -0.60
N TRP A 131 -6.73 1.56 -0.12
CA TRP A 131 -6.48 1.30 1.28
C TRP A 131 -4.98 1.12 1.50
N TRP A 132 -4.51 1.57 2.64
CA TRP A 132 -3.10 1.57 3.01
C TRP A 132 -2.91 0.96 4.38
N TYR A 133 -1.88 0.13 4.52
CA TYR A 133 -1.39 -0.34 5.80
C TYR A 133 0.07 0.07 5.98
N GLN A 134 0.26 1.07 6.85
CA GLN A 134 1.60 1.48 7.29
C GLN A 134 2.16 0.47 8.26
N ARG A 135 3.27 -0.17 7.87
CA ARG A 135 3.91 -1.19 8.70
C ARG A 135 4.46 -0.53 9.97
N PRO A 136 4.38 -1.18 11.14
CA PRO A 136 4.72 -0.54 12.41
C PRO A 136 6.10 0.11 12.47
N TRP A 137 7.12 -0.48 11.83
CA TRP A 137 8.48 0.07 11.80
C TRP A 137 8.72 1.15 10.74
N ASN A 138 7.75 1.38 9.84
CA ASN A 138 7.75 2.50 8.88
C ASN A 138 6.98 3.71 9.42
N ARG A 139 6.33 3.58 10.58
CA ARG A 139 5.63 4.70 11.23
C ARG A 139 6.67 5.67 11.75
N LEU A 140 6.64 6.89 11.23
CA LEU A 140 7.32 8.00 11.88
C LEU A 140 6.67 8.24 13.25
N PRO A 141 7.43 8.69 14.26
CA PRO A 141 6.84 9.19 15.48
C PRO A 141 5.80 10.24 15.12
N GLU A 142 4.64 10.25 15.79
CA GLU A 142 3.69 11.35 15.65
C GLU A 142 4.44 12.65 15.93
N MET A 143 4.68 13.42 14.87
CA MET A 143 5.15 14.79 15.01
C MET A 143 3.96 15.58 15.52
N THR A 144 3.86 15.70 16.85
CA THR A 144 2.93 16.64 17.46
C THR A 144 3.33 18.01 16.97
N ALA A 145 2.59 18.57 16.03
CA ALA A 145 2.78 19.95 15.63
C ALA A 145 2.71 20.80 16.92
N PRO A 146 3.68 21.69 17.19
CA PRO A 146 3.56 22.59 18.31
C PRO A 146 2.22 23.34 18.17
N PRO A 147 1.47 23.54 19.26
CA PRO A 147 0.19 24.23 19.19
C PRO A 147 0.40 25.56 18.47
N ILE A 148 -0.33 25.78 17.39
CA ILE A 148 -0.34 27.04 16.67
C ILE A 148 -0.85 28.09 17.66
N GLN A 149 0.06 28.87 18.24
CA GLN A 149 -0.33 30.05 19.00
C GLN A 149 -0.82 31.08 17.99
N SER A 150 -2.14 31.29 17.94
CA SER A 150 -2.72 32.41 17.23
C SER A 150 -2.18 33.72 17.82
N THR A 151 -1.14 34.29 17.22
CA THR A 151 -0.69 35.65 17.56
C THR A 151 -1.68 36.64 16.96
N THR A 152 -2.80 36.86 17.63
CA THR A 152 -3.62 38.05 17.41
C THR A 152 -2.98 39.22 18.16
N HIS A 153 -1.89 39.76 17.61
CA HIS A 153 -1.44 41.11 17.93
C HIS A 153 -1.10 41.82 16.63
N PHE A 154 -2.14 42.36 15.99
CA PHE A 154 -1.97 43.42 15.01
C PHE A 154 -1.94 44.73 15.80
N ASP A 155 -0.76 45.20 16.16
CA ASP A 155 -0.60 46.57 16.64
C ASP A 155 -0.83 47.51 15.46
N LYS A 156 -1.91 48.30 15.55
CA LYS A 156 -2.13 49.46 14.68
C LYS A 156 -1.01 50.47 14.96
N GLY A 157 0.01 50.49 14.11
CA GLY A 157 1.00 51.57 14.08
C GLY A 157 0.30 52.91 13.86
N SER A 158 0.42 53.79 14.85
CA SER A 158 -0.03 55.19 14.80
C SER A 158 0.78 55.95 13.76
N LEU A 159 0.13 56.39 12.68
CA LEU A 159 0.65 57.42 11.78
C LEU A 159 0.35 58.79 12.40
N ALA A 160 1.28 59.29 13.21
CA ALA A 160 1.33 60.71 13.54
C ALA A 160 2.76 61.10 13.90
N ASP A 161 3.61 61.26 12.89
CA ASP A 161 4.64 62.31 12.93
C ASP A 161 5.14 62.64 11.52
N VAL A 162 4.38 63.50 10.84
CA VAL A 162 4.87 64.27 9.69
C VAL A 162 4.15 65.61 9.69
N ARG A 163 4.74 66.63 10.33
CA ARG A 163 4.97 67.97 9.74
C ARG A 163 5.48 69.00 10.76
N GLN A 164 6.67 69.50 10.41
CA GLN A 164 7.22 70.86 10.59
C GLN A 164 7.61 71.33 11.99
#